data_AF-A0A1B1TTV0-F1
#
_entry.id   AF-A0A1B1TTV0-F1
#
_cell.length_a   1.000
_cell.length_b   1.000
_cell.length_c   1.000
_cell.angle_alpha   90.00
_cell.angle_beta   90.00
_cell.angle_gamma   90.00
#
_symmetry.space_group_name_H-M   'P 1'
#
loop_
_entity.id
_entity.type
_entity.pdbx_description
1 polymer ?
#
loop_
_entity_poly.entity_id
_entity_poly.type
_entity_poly.pdbx_seq_one_letter_code
_entity_poly.pdbx_strand_id
1 'polypeptide(L)'
;MADLSRLRELTEKYSYRWGDLKKWIDRIEFSYESDIESAISNSNSLIETIFKTILSELDEEYRNDPSKLRSIKINPLIRQTLKKVNVISHEENSNFITGLINSLTNLGKIRNAFSHGKDLKSYKKEEIDNTTSLFLISTIENIACFIIDFYEIEHPLQGKEEIQPVYEDYQDFNEWLDEEYDPVEVAEVLVDTSIALFYGDKIAYLSKYQEFVPNNVES
;
A
#
# COMPACT_ATOMS: atom_id res chain seq x y z
N MET A 1 15.05 -8.84 11.12
CA MET A 1 14.42 -7.68 10.50
C MET A 1 13.18 -8.15 9.76
N ALA A 2 12.03 -7.55 10.05
CA ALA A 2 10.90 -7.64 9.13
C ALA A 2 11.26 -6.85 7.88
N ASP A 3 11.05 -7.44 6.71
CA ASP A 3 11.35 -6.86 5.42
C ASP A 3 10.10 -7.02 4.56
N LEU A 4 9.49 -5.89 4.17
CA LEU A 4 8.29 -5.84 3.35
C LEU A 4 8.62 -5.36 1.92
N SER A 5 9.84 -5.63 1.44
CA SER A 5 10.33 -5.17 0.13
C SER A 5 9.40 -5.55 -1.02
N ARG A 6 8.76 -6.72 -1.00
CA ARG A 6 7.86 -7.11 -2.11
C ARG A 6 6.62 -6.24 -2.14
N LEU A 7 6.05 -5.95 -0.97
CA LEU A 7 4.94 -5.01 -0.89
C LEU A 7 5.37 -3.60 -1.29
N ARG A 8 6.59 -3.19 -0.92
CA ARG A 8 7.14 -1.88 -1.30
C ARG A 8 7.27 -1.73 -2.82
N GLU A 9 7.91 -2.69 -3.50
CA GLU A 9 8.01 -2.74 -4.96
C GLU A 9 6.62 -2.68 -5.63
N LEU A 10 5.66 -3.39 -5.07
CA LEU A 10 4.30 -3.43 -5.60
C LEU A 10 3.54 -2.10 -5.41
N THR A 11 3.75 -1.42 -4.29
CA THR A 11 3.22 -0.06 -4.08
C THR A 11 3.88 0.99 -4.97
N GLU A 12 5.08 0.72 -5.46
CA GLU A 12 5.76 1.56 -6.46
C GLU A 12 5.19 1.34 -7.84
N LYS A 13 5.09 0.07 -8.24
CA LYS A 13 4.47 -0.35 -9.50
C LYS A 13 3.05 0.21 -9.65
N TYR A 14 2.27 0.22 -8.58
CA TYR A 14 0.89 0.71 -8.59
C TYR A 14 0.70 1.96 -7.71
N SER A 15 1.62 2.93 -7.85
CA SER A 15 1.71 4.12 -6.99
C SER A 15 0.44 4.96 -6.91
N TYR A 16 -0.34 5.06 -7.99
CA TYR A 16 -1.57 5.85 -8.03
C TYR A 16 -2.62 5.41 -6.99
N ARG A 17 -2.83 4.10 -6.81
CA ARG A 17 -3.77 3.56 -5.83
C ARG A 17 -3.11 3.22 -4.49
N TRP A 18 -1.87 2.72 -4.53
CA TRP A 18 -1.26 2.04 -3.39
C TRP A 18 -0.04 2.76 -2.80
N GLY A 19 0.39 3.89 -3.37
CA GLY A 19 1.59 4.61 -2.92
C GLY A 19 1.55 5.05 -1.45
N ASP A 20 0.36 5.37 -0.93
CA ASP A 20 0.18 5.74 0.48
C ASP A 20 0.47 4.59 1.47
N LEU A 21 0.50 3.34 1.00
CA LEU A 21 0.86 2.21 1.85
C LEU A 21 2.33 2.22 2.28
N LYS A 22 3.22 2.95 1.58
CA LYS A 22 4.63 3.09 1.99
C LYS A 22 4.77 3.57 3.44
N LYS A 23 3.91 4.50 3.87
CA LYS A 23 3.86 5.00 5.26
C LYS A 23 3.56 3.89 6.27
N TRP A 24 2.75 2.91 5.89
CA TRP A 24 2.46 1.75 6.74
C TRP A 24 3.64 0.78 6.77
N ILE A 25 4.28 0.54 5.63
CA ILE A 25 5.47 -0.30 5.52
C ILE A 25 6.58 0.22 6.43
N ASP A 26 6.93 1.51 6.30
CA ASP A 26 7.98 2.15 7.11
C ASP A 26 7.68 2.03 8.61
N ARG A 27 6.42 2.21 9.00
CA ARG A 27 5.99 2.07 10.40
C ARG A 27 6.15 0.64 10.92
N ILE A 28 5.80 -0.36 10.12
CA ILE A 28 5.91 -1.78 10.51
C ILE A 28 7.39 -2.15 10.68
N GLU A 29 8.23 -1.81 9.71
CA GLU A 29 9.67 -2.12 9.74
C GLU A 29 10.36 -1.42 10.92
N PHE A 30 10.05 -0.14 11.15
CA PHE A 30 10.58 0.60 12.30
C PHE A 30 10.11 0.04 13.65
N SER A 31 8.82 -0.29 13.77
CA SER A 31 8.28 -0.83 15.01
C SER A 31 8.74 -2.26 15.27
N TYR A 32 9.07 -3.06 14.26
CA TYR A 32 9.53 -4.44 14.47
C TYR A 32 10.77 -4.54 15.37
N GLU A 33 11.71 -3.61 15.22
CA GLU A 33 12.97 -3.59 15.99
C GLU A 33 12.80 -3.03 17.41
N SER A 34 11.73 -2.27 17.68
CA SER A 34 11.56 -1.51 18.92
C SER A 34 10.34 -1.94 19.76
N ASP A 35 9.25 -2.33 19.09
CA ASP A 35 7.98 -2.75 19.68
C ASP A 35 7.21 -3.68 18.71
N ILE A 36 7.39 -4.98 18.91
CA ILE A 36 6.74 -6.05 18.15
C ILE A 36 5.21 -5.96 18.20
N GLU A 37 4.63 -5.53 19.33
CA GLU A 37 3.18 -5.42 19.45
C GLU A 37 2.65 -4.34 18.50
N SER A 38 3.32 -3.18 18.46
CA SER A 38 3.04 -2.14 17.49
C SER A 38 3.23 -2.62 16.05
N ALA A 39 4.27 -3.38 15.74
CA ALA A 39 4.51 -3.92 14.40
C ALA A 39 3.38 -4.86 13.92
N ILE A 40 2.89 -5.73 14.80
CA ILE A 40 1.76 -6.62 14.52
C ILE A 40 0.46 -5.82 14.39
N SER A 41 0.25 -4.82 15.25
CA SER A 41 -0.92 -3.95 15.15
C SER A 41 -0.95 -3.17 13.83
N ASN A 42 0.18 -2.56 13.45
CA ASN A 42 0.34 -1.83 12.19
C ASN A 42 0.12 -2.75 10.98
N SER A 43 0.62 -3.99 11.01
CA SER A 43 0.39 -4.97 9.95
C SER A 43 -1.09 -5.31 9.79
N ASN A 44 -1.83 -5.46 10.89
CA ASN A 44 -3.28 -5.70 10.84
C ASN A 44 -4.04 -4.50 10.26
N SER A 45 -3.65 -3.28 10.63
CA SER A 45 -4.25 -2.07 10.07
C SER A 45 -3.91 -1.87 8.59
N LEU A 46 -2.72 -2.26 8.15
CA LEU A 46 -2.32 -2.26 6.73
C LEU A 46 -3.26 -3.14 5.91
N ILE A 47 -3.45 -4.41 6.31
CA ILE A 47 -4.30 -5.32 5.53
C ILE A 47 -5.77 -4.90 5.56
N GLU A 48 -6.25 -4.38 6.69
CA GLU A 48 -7.60 -3.83 6.80
C GLU A 48 -7.79 -2.62 5.87
N THR A 49 -6.79 -1.74 5.78
CA THR A 49 -6.78 -0.61 4.85
C THR A 49 -6.91 -1.07 3.41
N ILE A 50 -6.12 -2.07 3.01
CA ILE A 50 -6.18 -2.63 1.65
C ILE A 50 -7.59 -3.12 1.32
N PHE A 51 -8.17 -3.98 2.16
CA PHE A 51 -9.52 -4.48 1.91
C PHE A 51 -10.57 -3.35 1.87
N LYS A 52 -10.44 -2.34 2.74
CA LYS A 52 -11.34 -1.18 2.73
C LYS A 52 -11.23 -0.36 1.45
N THR A 53 -10.01 -0.11 0.97
CA THR A 53 -9.75 0.59 -0.29
C THR A 53 -10.45 -0.13 -1.44
N ILE A 54 -10.19 -1.43 -1.61
CA ILE A 54 -10.81 -2.23 -2.67
C ILE A 54 -12.34 -2.21 -2.58
N LEU A 55 -12.89 -2.43 -1.38
CA LEU A 55 -14.34 -2.49 -1.21
C LEU A 55 -15.01 -1.14 -1.52
N SER A 56 -14.36 -0.02 -1.17
CA SER A 56 -14.84 1.33 -1.51
C SER A 56 -14.77 1.63 -3.01
N GLU A 57 -13.82 1.02 -3.73
CA GLU A 57 -13.73 1.14 -5.18
C GLU A 57 -14.76 0.25 -5.90
N LEU A 58 -15.08 -0.93 -5.38
CA LEU A 58 -15.95 -1.89 -6.06
C LEU A 58 -17.44 -1.83 -5.65
N ASP A 59 -17.78 -1.09 -4.59
CA ASP A 59 -19.13 -1.07 -4.06
C ASP A 59 -19.60 0.35 -3.70
N GLU A 60 -20.63 0.81 -4.43
CA GLU A 60 -21.22 2.14 -4.26
C GLU A 60 -21.78 2.39 -2.85
N GLU A 61 -22.26 1.34 -2.16
CA GLU A 61 -22.77 1.49 -0.79
C GLU A 61 -21.65 1.97 0.15
N TYR A 62 -20.46 1.38 0.02
CA TYR A 62 -19.31 1.73 0.84
C TYR A 62 -18.61 2.99 0.36
N ARG A 63 -18.63 3.26 -0.94
CA ARG A 63 -18.10 4.50 -1.53
C ARG A 63 -18.87 5.73 -1.03
N ASN A 64 -20.20 5.64 -1.03
CA ASN A 64 -21.08 6.76 -0.70
C ASN A 64 -21.32 6.92 0.81
N ASP A 65 -21.04 5.89 1.61
CA ASP A 65 -21.14 5.93 3.07
C ASP A 65 -19.87 5.43 3.77
N PRO A 66 -18.87 6.32 3.97
CA PRO A 66 -17.63 5.99 4.68
C PRO A 66 -17.85 5.56 6.15
N SER A 67 -19.03 5.80 6.74
CA SER A 67 -19.33 5.34 8.10
C SER A 67 -19.55 3.82 8.16
N LYS A 68 -20.15 3.23 7.12
CA LYS A 68 -20.27 1.77 6.97
C LYS A 68 -18.92 1.10 6.82
N LEU A 69 -18.04 1.69 6.01
CA LEU A 69 -16.68 1.19 5.81
C LEU A 69 -15.85 1.26 7.10
N ARG A 70 -16.08 2.25 7.97
CA ARG A 70 -15.39 2.35 9.26
C ARG A 70 -15.90 1.34 10.30
N SER A 71 -17.19 1.02 10.27
CA SER A 71 -17.84 0.15 11.27
C SER A 71 -17.85 -1.33 10.89
N ILE A 72 -17.50 -1.68 9.65
CA ILE A 72 -17.43 -3.07 9.20
C ILE A 72 -16.39 -3.87 9.98
N LYS A 73 -16.77 -5.08 10.42
CA LYS A 73 -15.85 -6.01 11.09
C LYS A 73 -14.91 -6.67 10.06
N ILE A 74 -13.75 -7.12 10.51
CA ILE A 74 -12.72 -7.73 9.63
C ILE A 74 -13.24 -8.93 8.81
N ASN A 75 -14.00 -9.84 9.42
CA ASN A 75 -14.54 -11.02 8.71
C ASN A 75 -15.51 -10.66 7.57
N PRO A 76 -16.57 -9.86 7.79
CA PRO A 76 -17.43 -9.43 6.71
C PRO A 76 -16.72 -8.53 5.69
N LEU A 77 -15.71 -7.75 6.10
CA LEU A 77 -14.87 -6.96 5.19
C LEU A 77 -14.14 -7.87 4.19
N ILE A 78 -13.39 -8.85 4.69
CA ILE A 78 -12.63 -9.77 3.83
C ILE A 78 -13.58 -10.54 2.90
N ARG A 79 -14.68 -11.12 3.43
CA ARG A 79 -15.64 -11.88 2.63
C ARG A 79 -16.26 -11.05 1.50
N GLN A 80 -16.70 -9.84 1.80
CA GLN A 80 -17.33 -8.98 0.80
C GLN A 80 -16.33 -8.53 -0.25
N THR A 81 -15.12 -8.17 0.16
CA THR A 81 -14.06 -7.75 -0.77
C THR A 81 -13.70 -8.87 -1.73
N LEU A 82 -13.38 -10.08 -1.23
CA LEU A 82 -13.00 -11.21 -2.08
C LEU A 82 -14.11 -11.63 -3.04
N LYS A 83 -15.38 -11.50 -2.62
CA LYS A 83 -16.54 -11.75 -3.48
C LYS A 83 -16.65 -10.70 -4.61
N LYS A 84 -16.38 -9.43 -4.31
CA LYS A 84 -16.48 -8.32 -5.27
C LYS A 84 -15.34 -8.30 -6.28
N VAL A 85 -14.13 -8.62 -5.84
CA VAL A 85 -12.92 -8.75 -6.69
C VAL A 85 -13.01 -9.96 -7.62
N ASN A 86 -14.03 -10.82 -7.47
CA ASN A 86 -14.21 -12.03 -8.26
C ASN A 86 -13.01 -13.01 -8.19
N VAL A 87 -12.28 -13.01 -7.07
CA VAL A 87 -11.30 -14.08 -6.72
C VAL A 87 -11.93 -15.48 -6.75
N ILE A 88 -13.28 -15.51 -6.73
CA ILE A 88 -14.13 -16.69 -6.59
C ILE A 88 -14.96 -16.88 -7.86
N SER A 89 -14.31 -17.08 -9.00
CA SER A 89 -15.02 -17.52 -10.21
C SER A 89 -15.52 -18.98 -10.10
N HIS A 90 -15.01 -19.77 -9.15
CA HIS A 90 -15.36 -21.19 -8.95
C HIS A 90 -15.56 -21.59 -7.47
N GLU A 91 -16.51 -22.50 -7.20
CA GLU A 91 -16.83 -23.05 -5.86
C GLU A 91 -15.60 -23.63 -5.13
N GLU A 92 -14.60 -24.13 -5.86
CA GLU A 92 -13.38 -24.74 -5.32
C GLU A 92 -12.50 -23.75 -4.52
N ASN A 93 -12.62 -22.43 -4.77
CA ASN A 93 -11.88 -21.38 -4.04
C ASN A 93 -12.51 -20.99 -2.69
N SER A 94 -13.71 -21.48 -2.37
CA SER A 94 -14.41 -21.21 -1.10
C SER A 94 -13.60 -21.64 0.14
N ASN A 95 -12.91 -22.79 0.03
CA ASN A 95 -12.07 -23.33 1.10
C ASN A 95 -10.80 -22.50 1.30
N PHE A 96 -10.19 -22.06 0.21
CA PHE A 96 -9.03 -21.15 0.25
C PHE A 96 -9.39 -19.85 0.97
N ILE A 97 -10.53 -19.26 0.62
CA ILE A 97 -11.01 -18.01 1.22
C ILE A 97 -11.36 -18.17 2.69
N THR A 98 -12.01 -19.29 3.04
CA THR A 98 -12.26 -19.61 4.44
C THR A 98 -10.94 -19.78 5.20
N GLY A 99 -9.94 -20.42 4.61
CA GLY A 99 -8.59 -20.53 5.16
C GLY A 99 -7.90 -19.17 5.35
N LEU A 100 -8.00 -18.27 4.36
CA LEU A 100 -7.42 -16.93 4.41
C LEU A 100 -8.11 -16.06 5.47
N ILE A 101 -9.44 -16.08 5.53
CA ILE A 101 -10.21 -15.40 6.58
C ILE A 101 -9.85 -15.94 7.95
N ASN A 102 -9.79 -17.26 8.11
CA ASN A 102 -9.43 -17.88 9.39
C ASN A 102 -8.02 -17.52 9.80
N SER A 103 -7.07 -17.47 8.86
CA SER A 103 -5.70 -17.04 9.10
C SER A 103 -5.68 -15.60 9.58
N LEU A 104 -6.24 -14.65 8.83
CA LEU A 104 -6.33 -13.23 9.22
C LEU A 104 -7.08 -13.02 10.55
N THR A 105 -8.16 -13.77 10.79
CA THR A 105 -8.91 -13.73 12.06
C THR A 105 -8.04 -14.21 13.22
N ASN A 106 -7.30 -15.30 13.03
CA ASN A 106 -6.42 -15.84 14.04
C ASN A 106 -5.22 -14.92 14.30
N LEU A 107 -4.69 -14.23 13.27
CA LEU A 107 -3.72 -13.15 13.44
C LEU A 107 -4.27 -12.03 14.33
N GLY A 108 -5.52 -11.61 14.10
CA GLY A 108 -6.20 -10.63 14.96
C GLY A 108 -6.44 -11.13 16.40
N LYS A 109 -6.66 -12.43 16.60
CA LYS A 109 -6.78 -13.04 17.94
C LYS A 109 -5.44 -13.11 18.66
N ILE A 110 -4.36 -13.46 17.93
CA ILE A 110 -2.99 -13.38 18.42
C ILE A 110 -2.78 -11.96 18.94
N ARG A 111 -2.96 -10.92 18.12
CA ARG A 111 -2.91 -9.51 18.58
C ARG A 111 -3.72 -9.28 19.86
N ASN A 112 -5.01 -9.66 19.90
CA ASN A 112 -5.86 -9.42 21.06
C ASN A 112 -5.41 -10.16 22.34
N ALA A 113 -4.74 -11.31 22.21
CA ALA A 113 -4.15 -12.01 23.35
C ALA A 113 -2.99 -11.24 23.98
N PHE A 114 -2.34 -10.37 23.21
CA PHE A 114 -1.22 -9.53 23.68
C PHE A 114 -1.67 -8.11 24.05
N SER A 115 -2.72 -7.57 23.43
CA SER A 115 -3.15 -6.16 23.62
C SER A 115 -4.14 -5.87 24.75
N HIS A 116 -4.63 -6.85 25.52
CA HIS A 116 -5.60 -6.59 26.60
C HIS A 116 -5.23 -7.20 27.97
N GLY A 117 -4.83 -6.32 28.90
CA GLY A 117 -5.38 -6.32 30.27
C GLY A 117 -4.75 -7.26 31.29
N LYS A 118 -3.43 -7.48 31.27
CA LYS A 118 -2.74 -8.11 32.40
C LYS A 118 -2.38 -7.02 33.44
N ASP A 119 -2.94 -7.16 34.63
CA ASP A 119 -2.60 -6.44 35.87
C ASP A 119 -1.06 -6.28 35.98
N LEU A 120 -0.55 -5.19 36.57
CA LEU A 120 0.90 -4.89 36.66
C LEU A 120 1.75 -6.07 37.21
N LYS A 121 1.09 -7.02 37.90
CA LYS A 121 1.66 -8.24 38.49
C LYS A 121 1.69 -9.46 37.55
N SER A 122 0.93 -9.45 36.47
CA SER A 122 0.86 -10.50 35.45
C SER A 122 1.54 -10.13 34.14
N TYR A 123 2.32 -9.04 34.12
CA TYR A 123 3.31 -8.70 33.09
C TYR A 123 4.48 -9.71 33.08
N LYS A 124 4.16 -11.00 33.01
CA LYS A 124 5.08 -11.98 32.44
C LYS A 124 5.01 -11.74 30.95
N LYS A 125 6.07 -11.10 30.45
CA LYS A 125 6.51 -11.11 29.05
C LYS A 125 6.20 -12.48 28.44
N GLU A 126 5.00 -12.66 27.89
CA GLU A 126 4.78 -13.66 26.87
C GLU A 126 5.28 -12.97 25.61
N GLU A 127 6.61 -12.93 25.49
CA GLU A 127 7.27 -12.48 24.27
C GLU A 127 6.75 -13.38 23.17
N ILE A 128 5.98 -12.83 22.23
CA ILE A 128 5.91 -13.47 20.92
C ILE A 128 7.35 -13.56 20.46
N ASP A 129 7.84 -14.79 20.30
CA ASP A 129 9.20 -14.99 19.84
C ASP A 129 9.35 -14.36 18.44
N ASN A 130 10.53 -13.81 18.15
CA ASN A 130 10.78 -13.08 16.90
C ASN A 130 10.43 -13.89 15.65
N THR A 131 10.54 -15.22 15.70
CA THR A 131 10.17 -16.14 14.61
C THR A 131 8.67 -16.09 14.35
N THR A 132 7.86 -16.18 15.41
CA THR A 132 6.41 -16.06 15.29
C THR A 132 6.05 -14.68 14.75
N SER A 133 6.58 -13.60 15.32
CA SER A 133 6.32 -12.23 14.85
C SER A 133 6.65 -12.02 13.37
N LEU A 134 7.83 -12.51 12.95
CA LEU A 134 8.26 -12.45 11.56
C LEU A 134 7.31 -13.23 10.66
N PHE A 135 6.93 -14.44 11.05
CA PHE A 135 5.97 -15.25 10.32
C PHE A 135 4.62 -14.53 10.14
N LEU A 136 4.10 -13.87 11.17
CA LEU A 136 2.83 -13.13 11.08
C LEU A 136 2.94 -11.97 10.07
N ILE A 137 4.01 -11.17 10.17
CA ILE A 137 4.22 -10.01 9.30
C ILE A 137 4.42 -10.46 7.85
N SER A 138 5.28 -11.45 7.60
CA SER A 138 5.48 -12.01 6.26
C SER A 138 4.23 -12.66 5.70
N THR A 139 3.38 -13.27 6.54
CA THR A 139 2.07 -13.77 6.09
C THR A 139 1.16 -12.63 5.64
N ILE A 140 1.13 -11.53 6.40
CA ILE A 140 0.35 -10.34 6.04
C ILE A 140 0.85 -9.73 4.74
N GLU A 141 2.17 -9.59 4.57
CA GLU A 141 2.79 -9.11 3.34
C GLU A 141 2.36 -9.97 2.14
N ASN A 142 2.47 -11.30 2.25
CA ASN A 142 2.08 -12.20 1.16
C ASN A 142 0.60 -12.08 0.80
N ILE A 143 -0.29 -11.97 1.79
CA ILE A 143 -1.72 -11.77 1.54
C ILE A 143 -1.97 -10.41 0.90
N ALA A 144 -1.30 -9.36 1.36
CA ALA A 144 -1.41 -8.01 0.81
C ALA A 144 -0.97 -7.95 -0.66
N CYS A 145 0.22 -8.50 -0.98
CA CYS A 145 0.69 -8.56 -2.36
C CYS A 145 -0.26 -9.37 -3.24
N PHE A 146 -0.69 -10.55 -2.78
CA PHE A 146 -1.64 -11.38 -3.52
C PHE A 146 -2.94 -10.64 -3.86
N ILE A 147 -3.57 -9.98 -2.88
CA ILE A 147 -4.86 -9.33 -3.12
C ILE A 147 -4.71 -8.09 -3.99
N ILE A 148 -3.62 -7.32 -3.85
CA ILE A 148 -3.39 -6.15 -4.70
C ILE A 148 -3.11 -6.59 -6.13
N ASP A 149 -2.16 -7.51 -6.35
CA ASP A 149 -1.87 -8.00 -7.71
C ASP A 149 -3.13 -8.56 -8.37
N PHE A 150 -3.89 -9.38 -7.65
CA PHE A 150 -5.13 -9.94 -8.18
C PHE A 150 -6.15 -8.84 -8.52
N TYR A 151 -6.33 -7.86 -7.63
CA TYR A 151 -7.22 -6.72 -7.88
C TYR A 151 -6.79 -5.93 -9.12
N GLU A 152 -5.50 -5.65 -9.28
CA GLU A 152 -4.97 -4.92 -10.44
C GLU A 152 -5.08 -5.71 -11.75
N ILE A 153 -5.02 -7.05 -11.69
CA ILE A 153 -5.24 -7.92 -12.87
C ILE A 153 -6.71 -7.93 -13.30
N GLU A 154 -7.65 -8.05 -12.36
CA GLU A 154 -9.09 -8.13 -12.67
C GLU A 154 -9.75 -6.76 -12.87
N HIS A 155 -9.21 -5.74 -12.20
CA HIS A 155 -9.66 -4.35 -12.27
C HIS A 155 -8.50 -3.44 -12.67
N PRO A 156 -7.88 -3.70 -13.84
CA PRO A 156 -6.93 -2.77 -14.39
C PRO A 156 -7.64 -1.43 -14.53
N LEU A 157 -6.93 -0.34 -14.31
CA LEU A 157 -7.47 1.01 -14.54
C LEU A 157 -7.89 1.11 -16.03
N GLN A 158 -9.16 0.80 -16.34
CA GLN A 158 -9.73 0.96 -17.67
C GLN A 158 -10.25 2.39 -17.79
N GLY A 159 -9.67 3.18 -18.71
CA GLY A 159 -10.14 4.54 -19.03
C GLY A 159 -9.46 5.68 -18.27
N LYS A 160 -8.54 5.37 -17.35
CA LYS A 160 -7.31 6.12 -17.25
C LYS A 160 -6.27 5.17 -17.79
N GLU A 161 -5.81 5.38 -19.03
CA GLU A 161 -4.42 5.04 -19.28
C GLU A 161 -3.64 5.52 -18.03
N GLU A 162 -2.59 4.84 -17.59
CA GLU A 162 -1.47 5.68 -17.19
C GLU A 162 -1.36 6.66 -18.36
N ILE A 163 -1.84 7.90 -18.22
CA ILE A 163 -1.38 8.96 -19.08
C ILE A 163 0.07 8.95 -18.67
N GLN A 164 0.85 8.10 -19.36
CA GLN A 164 2.27 8.14 -19.39
C GLN A 164 2.46 9.60 -19.71
N PRO A 165 2.90 10.42 -18.72
CA PRO A 165 2.97 11.85 -18.93
C PRO A 165 3.67 12.03 -20.26
N VAL A 166 3.01 12.69 -21.21
CA VAL A 166 3.62 12.97 -22.50
C VAL A 166 4.53 14.13 -22.22
N TYR A 167 5.82 14.00 -22.49
CA TYR A 167 6.81 15.01 -22.10
C TYR A 167 6.39 16.42 -22.54
N GLU A 168 5.81 16.50 -23.73
CA GLU A 168 5.30 17.72 -24.37
C GLU A 168 4.12 18.36 -23.63
N ASP A 169 3.37 17.61 -22.82
CA ASP A 169 2.23 18.15 -22.05
C ASP A 169 2.67 19.00 -20.83
N TYR A 170 3.97 19.02 -20.52
CA TYR A 170 4.55 19.67 -19.34
C TYR A 170 5.57 20.75 -19.71
N GLN A 171 5.41 21.38 -20.88
CA GLN A 171 6.42 22.30 -21.42
C GLN A 171 6.86 23.40 -20.44
N ASP A 172 5.92 24.10 -19.81
CA ASP A 172 6.23 25.16 -18.83
C ASP A 172 7.03 24.65 -17.62
N PHE A 173 6.78 23.41 -17.20
CA PHE A 173 7.51 22.76 -16.12
C PHE A 173 8.89 22.29 -16.56
N ASN A 174 9.02 21.79 -17.79
CA ASN A 174 10.30 21.38 -18.34
C ASN A 174 11.24 22.57 -18.49
N GLU A 175 10.73 23.67 -19.04
CA GLU A 175 11.49 24.93 -19.17
C GLU A 175 11.94 25.43 -17.79
N TRP A 176 11.05 25.45 -16.80
CA TRP A 176 11.41 25.81 -15.43
C TRP A 176 12.49 24.88 -14.84
N LEU A 177 12.39 23.57 -15.04
CA LEU A 177 13.39 22.60 -14.56
C LEU A 177 14.76 22.84 -15.17
N ASP A 178 14.81 23.13 -16.48
CA ASP A 178 16.07 23.33 -17.20
C ASP A 178 16.68 24.71 -16.96
N GLU A 179 15.87 25.69 -16.56
CA GLU A 179 16.35 27.01 -16.12
C GLU A 179 16.88 26.99 -14.68
N GLU A 180 16.23 26.25 -13.78
CA GLU A 180 16.62 26.20 -12.36
C GLU A 180 17.79 25.25 -12.08
N TYR A 181 17.99 24.21 -12.91
CA TYR A 181 18.97 23.17 -12.66
C TYR A 181 19.89 22.93 -13.86
N ASP A 182 21.20 22.89 -13.60
CA ASP A 182 22.21 22.62 -14.62
C ASP A 182 22.03 21.25 -15.30
N PRO A 183 22.33 21.12 -16.61
CA PRO A 183 22.26 19.86 -17.34
C PRO A 183 23.12 18.75 -16.73
N VAL A 184 22.69 17.50 -16.92
CA VAL A 184 23.39 16.31 -16.42
C VAL A 184 24.34 15.78 -17.48
N GLU A 185 25.61 15.53 -17.10
CA GLU A 185 26.59 14.90 -17.99
C GLU A 185 26.47 13.36 -17.94
N VAL A 186 26.18 12.75 -19.08
CA VAL A 186 26.10 11.30 -19.26
C VAL A 186 27.04 10.89 -20.39
N ALA A 187 28.14 10.23 -20.03
CA ALA A 187 29.16 9.78 -20.98
C ALA A 187 29.66 10.89 -21.93
N GLU A 188 30.04 12.04 -21.34
CA GLU A 188 30.52 13.24 -22.05
C GLU A 188 29.44 13.94 -22.91
N VAL A 189 28.17 13.58 -22.75
CA VAL A 189 27.02 14.24 -23.38
C VAL A 189 26.20 14.97 -22.33
N LEU A 190 25.94 16.26 -22.53
CA LEU A 190 25.04 17.02 -21.68
C LEU A 190 23.59 16.73 -22.06
N VAL A 191 22.78 16.37 -21.07
CA VAL A 191 21.36 16.09 -21.21
C VAL A 191 20.60 17.05 -20.30
N ASP A 192 19.57 17.69 -20.84
CA ASP A 192 18.71 18.60 -20.08
C ASP A 192 18.10 17.89 -18.87
N THR A 193 17.98 18.61 -17.76
CA THR A 193 17.55 18.06 -16.47
C THR A 193 16.15 17.46 -16.55
N SER A 194 15.24 18.15 -17.24
CA SER A 194 13.87 17.72 -17.50
C SER A 194 13.83 16.38 -18.23
N ILE A 195 14.63 16.21 -19.29
CA ILE A 195 14.75 14.97 -20.09
C ILE A 195 15.35 13.85 -19.24
N ALA A 196 16.46 14.13 -18.56
CA ALA A 196 17.14 13.17 -17.71
C ALA A 196 16.21 12.64 -16.61
N LEU A 197 15.45 13.54 -15.99
CA LEU A 197 14.51 13.19 -14.93
C LEU A 197 13.27 12.45 -15.47
N PHE A 198 12.70 12.91 -16.57
CA PHE A 198 11.49 12.30 -17.16
C PHE A 198 11.73 10.85 -17.61
N TYR A 199 12.86 10.56 -18.26
CA TYR A 199 13.19 9.22 -18.74
C TYR A 199 13.95 8.37 -17.73
N GLY A 200 14.68 8.99 -16.80
CA GLY A 200 15.46 8.29 -15.77
C GLY A 200 14.64 7.92 -14.53
N ASP A 201 13.77 8.82 -14.06
CA ASP A 201 12.91 8.60 -12.89
C ASP A 201 11.60 9.40 -13.01
N LYS A 202 10.62 8.80 -13.68
CA LYS A 202 9.31 9.39 -13.95
C LYS A 202 8.52 9.71 -12.67
N ILE A 203 8.80 9.03 -11.56
CA ILE A 203 8.15 9.31 -10.27
C ILE A 203 8.72 10.59 -9.67
N ALA A 204 10.05 10.74 -9.67
CA ALA A 204 10.70 11.97 -9.23
C ALA A 204 10.29 13.17 -10.09
N TYR A 205 10.17 12.99 -11.40
CA TYR A 205 9.66 14.00 -12.33
C TYR A 205 8.25 14.50 -11.94
N LEU A 206 7.30 13.57 -11.74
CA LEU A 206 5.93 13.93 -11.36
C LEU A 206 5.84 14.52 -9.94
N SER A 207 6.67 14.08 -9.01
CA SER A 207 6.76 14.67 -7.68
C SER A 207 7.21 16.13 -7.75
N LYS A 208 8.19 16.43 -8.60
CA LYS A 208 8.66 17.81 -8.82
C LYS A 208 7.62 18.67 -9.51
N TYR A 209 6.87 18.10 -10.46
CA TYR A 209 5.76 18.81 -11.07
C TYR A 209 4.69 19.24 -10.04
N GLN A 210 4.40 18.40 -9.05
CA GLN A 210 3.48 18.75 -7.96
C GLN A 210 4.01 19.88 -7.07
N GLU A 211 5.32 20.11 -6.99
CA GLU A 211 5.91 21.26 -6.30
C GLU A 211 5.82 22.54 -7.14
N PHE A 212 5.78 22.41 -8.47
CA PHE A 212 5.67 23.51 -9.43
C PHE A 212 4.24 24.09 -9.50
N VAL A 213 3.21 23.25 -9.56
CA VAL A 213 1.79 23.67 -9.73
C VAL A 213 1.28 24.66 -8.65
N PRO A 214 1.60 24.51 -7.34
CA PRO A 214 1.19 25.47 -6.30
C PRO A 214 1.73 26.89 -6.49
N ASN A 215 2.81 27.08 -7.26
CA ASN A 215 3.47 28.38 -7.45
C ASN A 215 2.94 29.17 -8.66
N ASN A 216 2.06 28.59 -9.49
CA ASN A 216 1.55 29.21 -10.73
C ASN A 216 0.05 29.56 -10.67
N VAL A 217 -0.56 29.61 -9.49
CA VAL A 217 -1.99 30.00 -9.31
C VAL A 217 -2.14 31.49 -8.91
N GLU A 218 -1.06 32.27 -8.88
CA GLU A 218 -1.13 33.74 -8.74
C GLU A 218 -0.59 34.46 -9.98
N SER A 219 -1.47 34.64 -10.98
CA SER A 219 -1.44 35.78 -11.91
C SER A 219 -2.77 35.94 -12.63
#